data_AF-A0A259Q0B5-F1
#
_entry.id   AF-A0A259Q0B5-F1
#
_cell.length_a   1.000
_cell.length_b   1.000
_cell.length_c   1.000
_cell.angle_alpha   90.00
_cell.angle_beta   90.00
_cell.angle_gamma   90.00
#
_symmetry.space_group_name_H-M   'P 1'
#
loop_
_entity.id
_entity.type
_entity.pdbx_description
1 polymer ?
#
loop_
_entity_poly.entity_id
_entity_poly.type
_entity_poly.pdbx_seq_one_letter_code
_entity_poly.pdbx_strand_id
1 'polypeptide(L)' 'MVTIVGADEVDLERGHISWVSPVARAMLKAHEGDVVSLPVPGGVLQLEILEVRYPAPGA' A
#
# COMPACT_ATOMS: atom_id res chain seq x y z
N MET A 1 6.90 -0.49 -6.46
CA MET A 1 5.70 -1.31 -6.23
C MET A 1 5.71 -1.73 -4.77
N VAL A 2 4.57 -1.73 -4.09
CA VAL A 2 4.46 -2.20 -2.70
C VAL A 2 3.44 -3.31 -2.62
N THR A 3 3.66 -4.27 -1.73
CA THR A 3 2.74 -5.37 -1.46
C THR A 3 2.30 -5.30 -0.01
N ILE A 4 0.99 -5.28 0.22
CA ILE A 4 0.42 -5.25 1.56
C ILE A 4 0.36 -6.69 2.08
N VAL A 5 1.05 -6.95 3.18
CA VAL A 5 1.18 -8.27 3.81
C VAL A 5 0.77 -8.25 5.29
N GLY A 6 0.74 -9.42 5.93
CA GLY A 6 0.60 -9.56 7.37
C GLY A 6 1.75 -8.86 8.13
N ALA A 7 1.52 -8.54 9.41
CA ALA A 7 2.53 -7.85 10.22
C ALA A 7 3.82 -8.68 10.41
N ASP A 8 3.69 -10.01 10.45
CA ASP A 8 4.80 -10.96 10.60
C ASP A 8 5.60 -11.18 9.31
N GLU A 9 5.10 -10.71 8.15
CA GLU A 9 5.66 -10.97 6.82
C GLU A 9 6.32 -9.74 6.19
N VAL A 10 6.49 -8.67 6.97
CA VAL A 10 7.04 -7.39 6.52
C VAL A 10 8.50 -7.52 6.11
N ASP A 11 8.81 -7.01 4.92
CA ASP A 11 10.16 -6.99 4.35
C ASP A 11 10.28 -5.75 3.44
N LEU A 12 10.92 -4.69 3.95
CA LEU A 12 11.05 -3.43 3.22
C LEU A 12 11.95 -3.54 1.98
N GLU A 13 12.91 -4.47 1.99
CA GLU A 13 13.79 -4.71 0.84
C GLU A 13 13.00 -5.30 -0.34
N ARG A 14 11.96 -6.09 -0.03
CA ARG A 14 11.01 -6.65 -1.01
C ARG A 14 9.82 -5.72 -1.31
N GLY A 15 9.73 -4.56 -0.67
CA GLY A 15 8.58 -3.67 -0.77
C GLY A 15 7.32 -4.22 -0.10
N HIS A 16 7.47 -5.17 0.83
CA HIS A 16 6.38 -5.71 1.64
C HIS A 16 6.12 -4.80 2.83
N ILE A 17 4.89 -4.30 2.94
CA ILE A 17 4.47 -3.38 3.99
C ILE A 17 3.33 -3.99 4.80
N SER A 18 3.29 -3.70 6.09
CA SER A 18 2.19 -4.17 6.93
C SER A 18 0.89 -3.46 6.57
N TRP A 19 -0.22 -4.21 6.58
CA TRP A 19 -1.57 -3.65 6.45
C TRP A 19 -1.91 -2.60 7.52
N VAL A 20 -1.23 -2.60 8.69
CA VAL A 20 -1.45 -1.57 9.73
C VAL A 20 -0.74 -0.24 9.42
N SER A 21 0.16 -0.20 8.44
CA SER A 21 0.90 1.01 8.09
C SER A 21 -0.04 2.12 7.58
N PRO A 22 0.27 3.42 7.84
CA PRO A 22 -0.55 4.53 7.36
C PRO A 22 -0.73 4.52 5.83
N VAL A 23 0.32 4.14 5.10
CA VAL A 23 0.29 4.06 3.63
C VAL A 23 -0.60 2.93 3.14
N ALA A 24 -0.49 1.72 3.72
CA ALA A 24 -1.40 0.62 3.38
C ALA A 24 -2.86 1.02 3.66
N ARG A 25 -3.11 1.62 4.83
CA ARG A 25 -4.46 2.07 5.23
C ARG A 25 -5.03 3.14 4.33
N ALA A 26 -4.20 4.05 3.81
CA ALA A 26 -4.63 5.05 2.84
C ALA A 26 -5.01 4.43 1.49
N MET A 27 -4.35 3.33 1.10
CA MET A 27 -4.62 2.59 -0.13
C MET A 27 -5.76 1.56 0.02
N LEU A 28 -6.13 1.17 1.25
CA LEU A 28 -7.23 0.24 1.48
C LEU A 28 -8.54 0.82 0.89
N LYS A 29 -9.25 -0.01 0.11
CA LYS A 29 -10.50 0.31 -0.62
C LYS A 29 -10.35 1.24 -1.82
N ALA A 30 -9.15 1.71 -2.14
CA ALA A 30 -8.91 2.47 -3.34
C ALA A 30 -8.68 1.54 -4.53
N HIS A 31 -9.03 2.00 -5.72
CA HIS A 31 -8.95 1.25 -6.96
C HIS A 31 -7.93 1.89 -7.91
N GLU A 32 -7.61 1.18 -9.00
CA GLU A 32 -6.82 1.75 -10.09
C GLU A 32 -7.47 3.05 -10.61
N GLY A 33 -6.67 4.10 -10.75
CA GLY A 33 -7.09 5.46 -11.10
C GLY A 33 -7.52 6.34 -9.92
N ASP A 34 -7.64 5.79 -8.71
CA ASP A 34 -7.97 6.61 -7.53
C ASP A 34 -6.76 7.40 -7.04
N VAL A 35 -7.03 8.59 -6.50
CA VAL A 35 -6.04 9.41 -5.79
C VAL A 35 -6.33 9.37 -4.30
N VAL A 36 -5.37 8.87 -3.52
CA VAL A 36 -5.47 8.77 -2.05
C VAL A 36 -4.59 9.81 -1.36
N SER A 37 -5.06 10.30 -0.22
CA SER A 37 -4.36 11.29 0.60
C SER A 37 -3.66 10.63 1.77
N LEU A 38 -2.32 10.68 1.79
CA LEU A 38 -1.47 10.13 2.84
C LEU A 38 -0.98 11.25 3.77
N PRO A 39 -1.39 11.29 5.05
CA PRO A 39 -0.84 12.22 6.02
C PRO A 39 0.61 11.86 6.35
N VAL A 40 1.50 12.85 6.27
CA VAL A 40 2.93 12.76 6.64
C VAL A 40 3.29 13.93 7.57
N PRO A 41 4.39 13.85 8.35
CA PRO A 41 4.77 14.92 9.27
C PRO A 41 4.97 16.31 8.63
N GLY A 42 5.09 16.39 7.30
CA GLY A 42 5.22 17.63 6.53
C GLY A 42 3.96 18.07 5.77
N GLY A 43 2.82 17.41 5.95
CA GLY A 43 1.57 17.74 5.25
C GLY A 43 0.83 16.51 4.72
N VAL A 44 0.15 16.67 3.59
CA VAL A 44 -0.57 15.57 2.94
C VAL A 44 0.09 15.29 1.60
N LEU A 45 0.51 14.04 1.40
CA LEU A 45 0.99 13.55 0.11
C LEU A 45 -0.18 12.93 -0.66
N GLN A 46 -0.42 13.36 -1.88
CA GLN A 46 -1.38 12.70 -2.77
C GLN A 46 -0.68 11.61 -3.57
N LEU A 47 -1.27 10.42 -3.58
CA LEU A 47 -0.77 9.26 -4.30
C LEU A 47 -1.82 8.78 -5.29
N GLU A 48 -1.44 8.64 -6.56
CA GLU A 48 -2.30 8.04 -7.58
C GLU A 48 -2.02 6.54 -7.66
N ILE A 49 -3.08 5.73 -7.67
CA ILE A 49 -2.99 4.29 -7.83
C ILE A 49 -2.98 3.96 -9.31
N LEU A 50 -1.78 3.67 -9.83
CA LEU A 50 -1.62 3.35 -11.25
C LEU A 50 -2.08 1.94 -11.60
N GLU A 51 -1.99 1.00 -10.67
CA GLU A 51 -2.30 -0.41 -10.91
C GLU A 51 -2.45 -1.18 -9.59
N VAL A 52 -3.34 -2.17 -9.54
CA VAL A 52 -3.50 -3.10 -8.42
C VAL A 52 -3.32 -4.54 -8.90
N ARG A 53 -2.32 -5.24 -8.37
CA ARG A 53 -2.07 -6.66 -8.66
C ARG A 53 -2.30 -7.52 -7.42
N TYR A 54 -3.06 -8.59 -7.58
CA TYR A 54 -3.15 -9.65 -6.57
C TYR A 54 -2.15 -10.76 -6.93
N PRO A 55 -1.41 -11.31 -5.96
CA PRO A 55 -0.61 -12.50 -6.20
C PRO A 55 -1.52 -13.65 -6.64
N ALA A 56 -1.00 -14.52 -7.50
CA ALA A 56 -1.72 -15.73 -7.90
C ALA A 56 -2.03 -16.57 -6.64
N PRO A 57 -3.25 -17.11 -6.50
CA PRO A 57 -3.56 -17.98 -5.38
C PRO A 57 -2.71 -19.25 -5.43
N GLY A 58 -1.86 -19.47 -4.42
CA GLY A 58 -1.15 -20.73 -4.21
C GLY A 58 0.32 -20.81 -4.64
N ALA A 59 1.11 -19.76 -4.46
CA ALA A 59 2.58 -19.84 -4.49
C ALA A 59 3.16 -20.18 -3.11
#